data_AF-A0A9E6JW09-F1
#
_entry.id   AF-A0A9E6JW09-F1
#
_cell.length_a   1.000
_cell.length_b   1.000
_cell.length_c   1.000
_cell.angle_alpha   90.00
_cell.angle_beta   90.00
_cell.angle_gamma   90.00
#
_symmetry.space_group_name_H-M   'P 1'
#
loop_
_entity.id
_entity.type
_entity.pdbx_description
1 polymer ?
#
loop_
_entity_poly.entity_id
_entity_poly.type
_entity_poly.pdbx_seq_one_letter_code
_entity_poly.pdbx_strand_id
1 'polypeptide(L)'
;GITPEDNYATFMAGLIRSVRFGAAEAHGKANMMCFNYFEELGAFKYSSAQGGGKYKVDFAKMKDAVNKWAEKIIVFQGNADYEAAAQFLKKYGIVKPVLQKNLDQLKSSNIPVDVIFKQGVEVLGLK
;
A
#
# COMPACT_ATOMS: atom_id res chain seq x y z
N GLY A 1 -13.96 12.38 -17.52
CA GLY A 1 -14.37 11.81 -16.22
C GLY A 1 -13.25 10.94 -15.69
N ILE A 2 -13.29 10.57 -14.41
CA ILE A 2 -12.31 9.65 -13.80
C ILE A 2 -12.52 8.24 -14.39
N THR A 3 -11.44 7.60 -14.83
CA THR A 3 -11.46 6.26 -15.43
C THR A 3 -11.12 5.17 -14.39
N PRO A 4 -11.46 3.89 -14.66
CA PRO A 4 -10.96 2.77 -13.87
C PRO A 4 -9.42 2.75 -13.75
N GLU A 5 -8.72 3.13 -14.82
CA GLU A 5 -7.26 3.23 -14.86
C GLU A 5 -6.72 4.28 -13.88
N ASP A 6 -7.38 5.45 -13.80
CA ASP A 6 -7.03 6.50 -12.84
C ASP A 6 -7.18 6.01 -11.39
N ASN A 7 -8.23 5.23 -11.12
CA ASN A 7 -8.46 4.61 -9.81
C ASN A 7 -7.36 3.61 -9.47
N TYR A 8 -6.96 2.75 -10.42
CA TYR A 8 -5.90 1.77 -10.20
C TYR A 8 -4.53 2.40 -9.96
N ALA A 9 -4.18 3.42 -10.75
CA ALA A 9 -2.93 4.15 -10.59
C ALA A 9 -2.88 4.87 -9.24
N THR A 10 -3.97 5.52 -8.86
CA THR A 10 -4.09 6.26 -7.60
C THR A 10 -4.11 5.32 -6.39
N PHE A 11 -4.80 4.19 -6.48
CA PHE A 11 -4.79 3.16 -5.44
C PHE A 11 -3.38 2.63 -5.21
N MET A 12 -2.61 2.34 -6.27
CA MET A 12 -1.22 1.90 -6.15
C MET A 12 -0.33 2.96 -5.46
N ALA A 13 -0.48 4.24 -5.82
CA ALA A 13 0.20 5.33 -5.12
C ALA A 13 -0.23 5.42 -3.64
N GLY A 14 -1.52 5.22 -3.37
CA GLY A 14 -2.10 5.17 -2.03
C GLY A 14 -1.59 4.01 -1.18
N LEU A 15 -1.30 2.85 -1.79
CA LEU A 15 -0.63 1.74 -1.11
C LEU A 15 0.72 2.25 -0.58
N ILE A 16 1.60 2.76 -1.44
CA ILE A 16 2.94 3.27 -1.07
C ILE A 16 2.85 4.32 0.03
N ARG A 17 1.87 5.24 -0.02
CA ARG A 17 1.66 6.20 1.07
C ARG A 17 1.36 5.46 2.39
N SER A 18 0.45 4.49 2.37
CA SER A 18 -0.02 3.80 3.56
C SER A 18 1.05 2.91 4.20
N VAL A 19 1.94 2.32 3.40
CA VAL A 19 3.03 1.48 3.95
C VAL A 19 4.04 2.28 4.78
N ARG A 20 4.10 3.61 4.59
CA ARG A 20 5.00 4.51 5.32
C ARG A 20 4.61 4.71 6.78
N PHE A 21 3.35 4.41 7.15
CA PHE A 21 2.95 4.30 8.56
C PHE A 21 3.58 3.09 9.25
N GLY A 22 4.10 2.13 8.47
CA GLY A 22 4.89 1.00 8.92
C GLY A 22 4.07 -0.28 9.11
N ALA A 23 4.75 -1.42 9.00
CA ALA A 23 4.16 -2.74 9.17
C ALA A 23 3.88 -3.12 10.64
N ALA A 24 3.94 -2.16 11.58
CA ALA A 24 3.59 -2.38 12.99
C ALA A 24 2.09 -2.20 13.25
N GLU A 25 1.41 -1.40 12.43
CA GLU A 25 -0.01 -1.06 12.55
C GLU A 25 -0.87 -1.96 11.62
N ALA A 26 -2.12 -2.22 12.01
CA ALA A 26 -2.99 -3.18 11.32
C ALA A 26 -3.31 -2.75 9.87
N HIS A 27 -3.63 -1.48 9.63
CA HIS A 27 -3.82 -0.95 8.28
C HIS A 27 -2.51 -0.96 7.48
N GLY A 28 -1.36 -0.67 8.10
CA GLY A 28 -0.04 -0.79 7.49
C GLY A 28 0.25 -2.22 7.02
N LYS A 29 0.00 -3.23 7.86
CA LYS A 29 0.13 -4.66 7.52
C LYS A 29 -0.80 -5.07 6.39
N ALA A 30 -2.07 -4.66 6.44
CA ALA A 30 -3.05 -4.98 5.40
C ALA A 30 -2.63 -4.40 4.03
N ASN A 31 -2.21 -3.14 3.99
CA ASN A 31 -1.70 -2.52 2.76
C ASN A 31 -0.41 -3.19 2.27
N MET A 32 0.41 -3.72 3.19
CA MET A 32 1.57 -4.52 2.80
C MET A 32 1.22 -5.85 2.17
N MET A 33 0.20 -6.51 2.69
CA MET A 33 -0.32 -7.72 2.09
C MET A 33 -0.85 -7.44 0.67
N CYS A 34 -1.65 -6.38 0.49
CA CYS A 34 -2.12 -5.96 -0.83
C CYS A 34 -0.97 -5.71 -1.80
N PHE A 35 0.01 -4.88 -1.39
CA PHE A 35 1.16 -4.51 -2.22
C PHE A 35 1.93 -5.74 -2.69
N ASN A 36 2.31 -6.62 -1.76
CA ASN A 36 3.13 -7.80 -2.09
C ASN A 36 2.35 -8.84 -2.90
N TYR A 37 1.04 -8.99 -2.65
CA TYR A 37 0.19 -9.89 -3.44
C TYR A 37 0.01 -9.39 -4.87
N PHE A 38 -0.18 -8.09 -5.05
CA PHE A 38 -0.33 -7.46 -6.36
C PHE A 38 0.98 -7.51 -7.16
N GLU A 39 2.12 -7.33 -6.49
CA GLU A 39 3.44 -7.53 -7.08
C GLU A 39 3.61 -8.98 -7.57
N GLU A 40 3.24 -9.98 -6.76
CA GLU A 40 3.34 -11.40 -7.12
C GLU A 40 2.47 -11.75 -8.33
N LEU A 41 1.28 -11.13 -8.44
CA LEU A 41 0.39 -11.28 -9.61
C LEU A 41 0.83 -10.45 -10.83
N GLY A 42 1.88 -9.63 -10.69
CA GLY A 42 2.39 -8.77 -11.76
C GLY A 42 1.46 -7.62 -12.11
N ALA A 43 0.57 -7.21 -11.19
CA ALA A 43 -0.34 -6.07 -11.36
C ALA A 43 0.42 -4.74 -11.50
N PHE A 44 1.64 -4.69 -11.01
CA PHE A 44 2.57 -3.62 -11.29
C PHE A 44 4.00 -4.15 -11.36
N LYS A 45 4.91 -3.34 -11.92
CA LYS A 45 6.35 -3.59 -11.91
C LYS A 45 7.10 -2.36 -11.48
N TYR A 46 8.16 -2.56 -10.69
CA TYR A 46 9.14 -1.52 -10.40
C TYR A 46 10.18 -1.47 -11.51
N SER A 47 10.40 -0.29 -12.08
CA SER A 47 11.45 -0.03 -13.06
C SER A 47 12.54 0.80 -12.41
N SER A 48 13.73 0.23 -12.24
CA SER A 48 14.92 0.94 -11.77
C SER A 48 15.61 1.67 -12.93
N ALA A 49 15.06 2.81 -13.35
CA ALA A 49 15.78 3.71 -14.25
C ALA A 49 16.82 4.54 -13.45
N GLN A 50 17.92 4.90 -14.09
CA GLN A 50 19.02 5.68 -13.49
C GLN A 50 18.50 7.07 -13.07
N GLY A 51 18.14 7.22 -11.78
CA GLY A 51 17.69 8.51 -11.21
C GLY A 51 16.47 8.44 -10.29
N GLY A 52 15.86 7.26 -10.09
CA GLY A 52 14.72 7.08 -9.18
C GLY A 52 13.69 6.15 -9.80
N GLY A 53 13.55 4.95 -9.26
CA GLY A 53 12.70 3.96 -9.88
C GLY A 53 11.21 4.28 -9.74
N LYS A 54 10.43 3.89 -10.74
CA LYS A 54 8.99 4.14 -10.82
C LYS A 54 8.22 2.84 -10.82
N TYR A 55 7.02 2.85 -10.26
CA TYR A 55 6.07 1.77 -10.40
C TYR A 55 5.19 2.00 -11.63
N LYS A 56 5.02 0.97 -12.46
CA LYS A 56 4.12 0.97 -13.61
C LYS A 56 3.04 -0.09 -13.39
N VAL A 57 1.77 0.32 -13.45
CA VAL A 57 0.60 -0.56 -13.34
C VAL A 57 0.34 -1.24 -14.67
N ASP A 58 0.02 -2.53 -14.62
CA ASP A 58 -0.57 -3.30 -15.71
C ASP A 58 -2.08 -3.38 -15.43
N PHE A 59 -2.90 -2.58 -16.13
CA PHE A 59 -4.30 -2.39 -15.78
C PHE A 59 -5.15 -3.65 -15.88
N ALA A 60 -4.86 -4.52 -16.86
CA ALA A 60 -5.55 -5.80 -16.99
C ALA A 60 -5.26 -6.69 -15.78
N LYS A 61 -3.98 -6.83 -15.43
CA LYS A 61 -3.58 -7.64 -14.27
C LYS A 61 -3.98 -7.01 -12.94
N MET A 62 -4.06 -5.69 -12.87
CA MET A 62 -4.53 -5.00 -11.67
C MET A 62 -6.00 -5.29 -11.38
N LYS A 63 -6.85 -5.28 -12.43
CA LYS A 63 -8.25 -5.70 -12.29
C LYS A 63 -8.36 -7.13 -11.76
N ASP A 64 -7.59 -8.06 -12.33
CA ASP A 64 -7.58 -9.45 -11.89
C ASP A 64 -7.04 -9.61 -10.46
N ALA A 65 -6.01 -8.86 -10.10
CA ALA A 65 -5.42 -8.90 -8.77
C ALA A 65 -6.38 -8.36 -7.69
N VAL A 66 -7.12 -7.30 -7.98
CA VAL A 66 -8.16 -6.77 -7.09
C VAL A 66 -9.26 -7.81 -6.86
N ASN A 67 -9.73 -8.46 -7.92
CA ASN A 67 -10.75 -9.52 -7.81
C ASN A 67 -10.26 -10.70 -6.97
N LYS A 68 -9.04 -11.21 -7.26
CA LYS A 68 -8.43 -12.32 -6.52
C LYS A 68 -8.19 -11.98 -5.06
N TRP A 69 -7.80 -10.74 -4.77
CA TRP A 69 -7.62 -10.27 -3.40
C TRP A 69 -8.95 -10.25 -2.64
N ALA A 70 -10.00 -9.66 -3.22
CA ALA A 70 -11.32 -9.63 -2.60
C ALA A 70 -11.83 -11.05 -2.34
N GLU A 71 -11.73 -11.95 -3.32
CA GLU A 71 -12.09 -13.36 -3.18
C GLU A 71 -11.36 -14.01 -1.99
N LYS A 72 -10.04 -13.86 -1.89
CA LYS A 72 -9.26 -14.45 -0.80
C LYS A 72 -9.72 -13.96 0.58
N ILE A 73 -9.86 -12.65 0.75
CA ILE A 73 -10.27 -12.08 2.03
C ILE A 73 -11.70 -12.51 2.41
N ILE A 74 -12.63 -12.48 1.45
CA ILE A 74 -14.02 -12.91 1.67
C ILE A 74 -14.08 -14.40 2.04
N VAL A 75 -13.31 -15.26 1.36
CA VAL A 75 -13.27 -16.70 1.68
C VAL A 75 -12.68 -16.96 3.06
N PHE A 76 -11.57 -16.31 3.43
CA PHE A 76 -11.00 -16.47 4.77
C PHE A 76 -11.99 -16.06 5.86
N GLN A 77 -12.66 -14.92 5.68
CA GLN A 77 -13.64 -14.43 6.64
C GLN A 77 -14.90 -15.30 6.69
N GLY A 78 -15.43 -15.68 5.54
CA GLY A 78 -16.65 -16.50 5.43
C GLY A 78 -16.50 -17.91 6.01
N ASN A 79 -15.30 -18.48 5.91
CA ASN A 79 -15.00 -19.80 6.47
C ASN A 79 -14.44 -19.75 7.90
N ALA A 80 -14.26 -18.56 8.48
CA ALA A 80 -13.54 -18.36 9.73
C ALA A 80 -12.15 -19.02 9.75
N ASP A 81 -11.45 -19.04 8.60
CA ASP A 81 -10.16 -19.70 8.42
C ASP A 81 -9.01 -18.82 8.94
N TYR A 82 -8.84 -18.85 10.26
CA TYR A 82 -7.81 -18.09 10.96
C TYR A 82 -6.40 -18.50 10.54
N GLU A 83 -6.14 -19.79 10.34
CA GLU A 83 -4.82 -20.29 10.01
C GLU A 83 -4.37 -19.81 8.63
N ALA A 84 -5.24 -19.91 7.61
CA ALA A 84 -4.92 -19.41 6.28
C ALA A 84 -4.71 -17.89 6.28
N ALA A 85 -5.55 -17.13 7.01
CA ALA A 85 -5.39 -15.68 7.14
C ALA A 85 -4.05 -15.31 7.81
N ALA A 86 -3.67 -16.02 8.88
CA ALA A 86 -2.42 -15.79 9.60
C ALA A 86 -1.19 -16.12 8.74
N GLN A 87 -1.23 -17.22 7.97
CA GLN A 87 -0.17 -17.57 7.03
C GLN A 87 -0.04 -16.54 5.91
N PHE A 88 -1.18 -16.07 5.38
CA PHE A 88 -1.22 -15.05 4.34
C PHE A 88 -0.64 -13.71 4.85
N LEU A 89 -0.98 -13.30 6.07
CA LEU A 89 -0.36 -12.16 6.74
C LEU A 89 1.15 -12.35 6.93
N LYS A 90 1.60 -13.52 7.39
CA LYS A 90 3.02 -13.80 7.59
C LYS A 90 3.80 -13.73 6.27
N LYS A 91 3.22 -14.21 5.17
CA LYS A 91 3.85 -14.22 3.85
C LYS A 91 3.91 -12.83 3.23
N TYR A 92 2.82 -12.08 3.24
CA TYR A 92 2.69 -10.83 2.47
C TYR A 92 2.74 -9.56 3.33
N GLY A 93 2.67 -9.63 4.66
CA GLY A 93 2.69 -8.48 5.57
C GLY A 93 4.08 -7.90 5.87
N ILE A 94 5.10 -8.21 5.05
CA ILE A 94 6.50 -7.84 5.29
C ILE A 94 7.00 -6.76 4.32
N VAL A 95 7.94 -5.93 4.77
CA VAL A 95 8.63 -4.98 3.90
C VAL A 95 9.82 -5.68 3.22
N LYS A 96 9.76 -5.83 1.88
CA LYS A 96 10.86 -6.42 1.10
C LYS A 96 11.99 -5.41 0.85
N PRO A 97 13.23 -5.86 0.56
CA PRO A 97 14.39 -4.96 0.39
C PRO A 97 14.21 -3.87 -0.67
N VAL A 98 13.57 -4.19 -1.81
CA VAL A 98 13.33 -3.20 -2.89
C VAL A 98 12.41 -2.08 -2.39
N LEU A 99 11.32 -2.43 -1.71
CA LEU A 99 10.43 -1.44 -1.14
C LEU A 99 11.11 -0.65 -0.03
N GLN A 100 11.87 -1.30 0.86
CA GLN A 100 12.61 -0.60 1.92
C GLN A 100 13.51 0.50 1.34
N LYS A 101 14.29 0.18 0.29
CA LYS A 101 15.13 1.16 -0.40
C LYS A 101 14.33 2.33 -0.95
N ASN A 102 13.14 2.09 -1.51
CA ASN A 102 12.27 3.14 -2.01
C ASN A 102 11.72 4.02 -0.87
N LEU A 103 11.35 3.43 0.26
CA LEU A 103 10.91 4.17 1.44
C LEU A 103 12.03 5.04 2.03
N ASP A 104 13.26 4.53 2.05
CA ASP A 104 14.44 5.28 2.49
C ASP A 104 14.72 6.48 1.57
N GLN A 105 14.50 6.34 0.26
CA GLN A 105 14.61 7.46 -0.69
C GLN A 105 13.54 8.54 -0.45
N LEU A 106 12.30 8.16 -0.12
CA LEU A 106 11.26 9.13 0.24
C LEU A 106 11.64 9.90 1.51
N LYS A 107 12.23 9.20 2.49
CA LYS A 107 12.71 9.79 3.74
C LYS A 107 13.87 10.75 3.50
N SER A 108 14.86 10.36 2.70
CA SER A 108 16.00 11.23 2.37
C SER A 108 15.61 12.45 1.53
N SER A 109 14.51 12.36 0.80
CA SER A 109 13.92 13.47 0.02
C SER A 109 13.01 14.38 0.85
N ASN A 110 12.95 14.21 2.18
CA ASN A 110 12.12 15.00 3.10
C ASN A 110 10.63 15.03 2.75
N ILE A 111 10.09 13.97 2.14
CA ILE A 111 8.66 13.88 1.86
C ILE A 111 7.93 13.58 3.18
N PRO A 112 6.98 14.41 3.64
CA PRO A 112 6.23 14.16 4.87
C PRO A 112 5.41 12.86 4.80
N VAL A 113 5.25 12.17 5.94
CA VAL A 113 4.42 10.94 6.01
C VAL A 113 2.93 11.30 6.07
N ASP A 114 2.60 12.30 6.88
CA ASP A 114 1.24 12.76 7.13
C ASP A 114 1.25 14.25 7.51
N VAL A 115 0.07 14.79 7.81
CA VAL A 115 -0.13 16.18 8.22
C VAL A 115 -0.22 16.32 9.74
N ILE A 116 0.21 17.49 10.24
CA ILE A 116 -0.02 17.90 11.63
C ILE A 116 -0.94 19.11 11.59
N PHE A 117 -2.13 18.99 12.18
CA PHE A 117 -3.07 20.09 12.28
C PHE A 117 -2.65 21.04 13.42
N LYS A 118 -2.57 22.33 13.12
CA LYS A 118 -2.47 23.39 14.13
C LYS A 118 -3.90 23.71 14.61
N GLN A 119 -4.23 23.26 15.82
CA GLN A 119 -5.59 23.34 16.39
C GLN A 119 -5.50 23.57 17.90
N GLY A 120 -6.52 24.18 18.50
CA GLY A 120 -6.59 24.47 19.94
C GLY A 120 -7.21 25.83 20.23
N VAL A 121 -7.53 26.10 21.50
CA VAL A 121 -8.10 27.40 21.96
C VAL A 121 -7.17 28.57 21.64
N GLU A 122 -5.87 28.35 21.72
CA GLU A 122 -4.81 29.27 21.35
C GLU A 122 -4.81 29.64 19.86
N VAL A 123 -5.28 28.74 18.98
CA VAL A 123 -5.44 29.00 17.54
C VAL A 123 -6.70 29.82 17.26
N LEU A 124 -7.73 29.68 18.09
CA LEU A 124 -8.99 30.42 17.98
C LEU A 124 -8.91 31.84 18.56
N GLY A 125 -7.79 32.21 19.20
CA GLY A 125 -7.66 33.49 19.89
C GLY A 125 -8.53 33.61 21.15
N LEU A 126 -9.04 32.48 21.65
CA LEU A 126 -9.84 32.42 22.87
C LEU A 126 -8.89 32.24 24.05
N LYS A 127 -8.86 33.23 24.94
CA LYS A 127 -8.16 33.18 26.24
C LYS A 127 -9.17 32.99 27.36
#